data_AF-A0A0N1ADV9-F1
#
_entry.id   AF-A0A0N1ADV9-F1
#
_cell.length_a   1.000
_cell.length_b   1.000
_cell.length_c   1.000
_cell.angle_alpha   90.00
_cell.angle_beta   90.00
_cell.angle_gamma   90.00
#
_symmetry.space_group_name_H-M   'P 1'
#
loop_
_entity.id
_entity.type
_entity.pdbx_description
1 polymer ?
#
loop_
_entity_poly.entity_id
_entity_poly.type
_entity_poly.pdbx_seq_one_letter_code
_entity_poly.pdbx_strand_id
1 'polypeptide(L)'
;MNDTRLLLPCPHCQATNRLPAARIDEAPNCGKCGQPLLQGQPLDLDDANFDAVVGSTRLPVLVDFWAAWCGPCQMMAPAFKQAAAQVQGRALLVKVNSDDSPGLSQRYGIRSIPTLLRLQGGREVARQSGAVPASAIVALALGSGAR
;
A
#
# COMPACT_ATOMS: atom_id res chain seq x y z
N MET A 1 -14.73 -20.69 -11.22
CA MET A 1 -14.39 -19.47 -10.46
C MET A 1 -12.88 -19.31 -10.58
N ASN A 2 -12.39 -18.25 -11.21
CA ASN A 2 -10.94 -18.06 -11.34
C ASN A 2 -10.34 -17.81 -9.95
N ASP A 3 -9.55 -18.77 -9.48
CA ASP A 3 -8.74 -18.67 -8.27
C ASP A 3 -7.54 -17.75 -8.56
N THR A 4 -7.81 -16.45 -8.71
CA THR A 4 -6.74 -15.46 -8.93
C THR A 4 -5.79 -15.52 -7.73
N ARG A 5 -4.54 -15.90 -7.97
CA ARG A 5 -3.53 -16.02 -6.91
C ARG A 5 -2.72 -14.74 -6.82
N LEU A 6 -2.65 -14.20 -5.62
CA LEU A 6 -1.78 -13.08 -5.27
C LEU A 6 -0.40 -13.59 -4.90
N LEU A 7 0.63 -12.90 -5.39
CA LEU A 7 2.01 -13.06 -4.95
C LEU A 7 2.35 -11.87 -4.06
N LEU A 8 2.34 -12.09 -2.74
CA LEU A 8 2.51 -11.05 -1.74
C LEU A 8 3.87 -11.19 -1.04
N PRO A 9 4.76 -10.20 -1.15
CA PRO A 9 5.96 -10.19 -0.31
C PRO A 9 5.55 -9.98 1.16
N CYS A 10 6.11 -10.79 2.06
CA CYS A 10 5.89 -10.62 3.48
C CYS A 10 6.63 -9.37 3.99
N PRO A 11 5.95 -8.41 4.66
CA PRO A 11 6.60 -7.20 5.15
C PRO A 11 7.62 -7.45 6.29
N HIS A 12 7.66 -8.66 6.84
CA HIS A 12 8.55 -9.04 7.94
C HIS A 12 9.81 -9.79 7.49
N CYS A 13 9.69 -10.68 6.50
CA CYS A 13 10.78 -11.58 6.09
C CYS A 13 11.00 -11.64 4.57
N GLN A 14 10.26 -10.84 3.80
CA GLN A 14 10.34 -10.72 2.34
C GLN A 14 10.01 -12.00 1.55
N ALA A 15 9.57 -13.06 2.22
CA ALA A 15 9.12 -14.26 1.52
C ALA A 15 7.88 -13.97 0.68
N THR A 16 7.87 -14.42 -0.57
CA THR A 16 6.68 -14.39 -1.43
C THR A 16 5.66 -15.41 -0.94
N ASN A 17 4.47 -14.94 -0.62
CA ASN A 17 3.33 -15.75 -0.20
C ASN A 17 2.33 -15.86 -1.34
N ARG A 18 1.79 -17.07 -1.53
CA ARG A 18 0.73 -17.35 -2.50
C ARG A 18 -0.59 -17.38 -1.76
N LEU A 19 -1.48 -16.44 -2.07
CA LEU A 19 -2.78 -16.32 -1.41
C LEU A 19 -3.90 -16.27 -2.45
N PRO A 20 -5.02 -16.99 -2.25
CA PRO A 20 -6.22 -16.75 -3.03
C PRO A 20 -6.70 -15.31 -2.81
N ALA A 21 -6.92 -14.56 -3.89
CA ALA A 21 -7.39 -13.18 -3.84
C ALA A 21 -8.58 -12.96 -2.88
N ALA A 22 -9.53 -13.89 -2.88
CA ALA A 22 -10.72 -13.87 -2.04
C ALA A 22 -10.43 -13.86 -0.53
N ARG A 23 -9.24 -14.31 -0.11
CA ARG A 23 -8.85 -14.45 1.29
C ARG A 23 -7.93 -13.32 1.78
N ILE A 24 -7.73 -12.28 0.99
CA ILE A 24 -6.87 -11.16 1.39
C ILE A 24 -7.38 -10.50 2.67
N ASP A 25 -8.69 -10.34 2.84
CA ASP A 25 -9.25 -9.71 4.05
C ASP A 25 -9.31 -10.65 5.28
N GLU A 26 -8.88 -11.93 5.17
CA GLU A 26 -8.97 -12.92 6.26
C GLU A 26 -7.76 -12.92 7.22
N ALA A 27 -6.98 -11.85 7.26
CA ALA A 27 -5.77 -11.74 8.08
C ALA A 27 -4.78 -12.93 7.90
N PRO A 28 -4.34 -13.22 6.66
CA PRO A 28 -3.47 -14.34 6.38
C PRO A 28 -2.09 -14.17 7.03
N ASN A 29 -1.50 -15.27 7.49
CA ASN A 29 -0.13 -15.32 8.00
C ASN A 29 0.86 -15.74 6.91
N CYS A 30 2.11 -15.29 7.06
CA CYS A 30 3.21 -15.68 6.20
C CYS A 30 3.56 -17.17 6.41
N GLY A 31 3.61 -17.95 5.34
CA GLY A 31 3.97 -19.37 5.39
C GLY A 31 5.43 -19.63 5.82
N LYS A 32 6.31 -18.62 5.77
CA LYS A 32 7.73 -18.75 6.18
C LYS A 32 7.97 -18.35 7.64
N CYS A 33 7.47 -17.19 8.07
CA CYS A 33 7.76 -16.67 9.42
C CYS A 33 6.55 -16.67 10.38
N GLY A 34 5.36 -17.04 9.91
CA GLY A 34 4.13 -17.09 10.71
C GLY A 34 3.53 -15.74 11.06
N GLN A 35 4.20 -14.62 10.77
CA GLN A 35 3.70 -13.27 11.06
C GLN A 35 2.55 -12.87 10.13
N PRO A 36 1.60 -12.04 10.57
CA PRO A 36 0.51 -11.56 9.72
C PRO A 36 1.02 -10.81 8.49
N LEU A 37 0.42 -11.06 7.32
CA LEU A 37 0.85 -10.43 6.06
C LEU A 37 0.36 -8.99 5.93
N LEU A 38 -0.82 -8.67 6.46
CA LEU A 38 -1.52 -7.41 6.18
C LEU A 38 -1.76 -6.56 7.44
N GLN A 39 -1.07 -6.86 8.54
CA GLN A 39 -1.31 -6.17 9.81
C GLN A 39 -0.18 -5.21 10.15
N GLY A 40 -0.53 -3.93 10.19
CA GLY A 40 0.27 -2.88 10.83
C GLY A 40 1.61 -2.56 10.15
N GLN A 41 1.83 -3.05 8.92
CA GLN A 41 3.02 -2.75 8.12
C GLN A 41 2.64 -2.36 6.69
N PRO A 42 3.36 -1.42 6.05
CA PRO A 42 3.20 -1.17 4.63
C PRO A 42 3.56 -2.40 3.79
N LEU A 43 2.81 -2.63 2.72
CA LEU A 43 3.12 -3.64 1.70
C LEU A 43 3.87 -3.00 0.55
N ASP A 44 5.01 -3.57 0.17
CA ASP A 44 5.68 -3.18 -1.07
C ASP A 44 5.01 -3.91 -2.24
N LEU A 45 4.43 -3.14 -3.17
CA LEU A 45 3.80 -3.62 -4.39
C LEU A 45 4.48 -3.02 -5.62
N ASP A 46 4.35 -3.71 -6.74
CA ASP A 46 4.95 -3.38 -8.02
C ASP A 46 3.93 -3.52 -9.17
N ASP A 47 4.37 -3.24 -10.40
CA ASP A 47 3.54 -3.40 -11.60
C ASP A 47 2.92 -4.81 -11.75
N ALA A 48 3.54 -5.85 -11.19
CA ALA A 48 3.09 -7.24 -11.36
C ALA A 48 2.00 -7.65 -10.36
N ASN A 49 2.01 -7.12 -9.14
CA ASN A 49 1.10 -7.56 -8.07
C ASN A 49 0.08 -6.50 -7.63
N PHE A 50 0.25 -5.23 -7.99
CA PHE A 50 -0.57 -4.13 -7.51
C PHE A 50 -2.06 -4.32 -7.80
N ASP A 51 -2.44 -4.54 -9.06
CA ASP A 51 -3.85 -4.62 -9.47
C ASP A 51 -4.56 -5.79 -8.82
N ALA A 52 -3.86 -6.91 -8.64
CA ALA A 52 -4.43 -8.09 -8.02
C ALA A 52 -4.76 -7.83 -6.54
N VAL A 53 -3.90 -7.10 -5.82
CA VAL A 53 -4.13 -6.72 -4.42
C VAL A 53 -5.23 -5.66 -4.30
N VAL A 54 -5.07 -4.56 -5.03
CA VAL A 54 -6.00 -3.41 -4.97
C VAL A 54 -7.40 -3.78 -5.45
N GLY A 55 -7.50 -4.66 -6.46
CA GLY A 55 -8.78 -5.13 -6.98
C GLY A 55 -9.49 -6.17 -6.11
N SER A 56 -8.77 -6.84 -5.20
CA SER A 56 -9.31 -7.93 -4.38
C SER A 56 -9.69 -7.50 -2.97
N THR A 57 -9.09 -6.44 -2.45
CA THR A 57 -9.41 -5.93 -1.11
C THR A 57 -10.67 -5.06 -1.11
N ARG A 58 -11.45 -5.16 -0.03
CA ARG A 58 -12.57 -4.23 0.23
C ARG A 58 -12.16 -3.01 1.05
N LEU A 59 -10.95 -3.01 1.60
CA LEU A 59 -10.43 -1.90 2.37
C LEU A 59 -10.02 -0.74 1.45
N PRO A 60 -10.13 0.53 1.90
CA PRO A 60 -9.41 1.63 1.27
C PRO A 60 -7.91 1.33 1.21
N VAL A 61 -7.26 1.72 0.11
CA VAL A 61 -5.81 1.56 -0.06
C VAL A 61 -5.17 2.94 -0.11
N LEU A 62 -4.16 3.18 0.72
CA LEU A 62 -3.31 4.37 0.61
C LEU A 62 -1.94 3.96 0.05
N VAL A 63 -1.59 4.50 -1.11
CA VAL A 63 -0.37 4.18 -1.84
C VAL A 63 0.64 5.32 -1.66
N ASP A 64 1.87 5.02 -1.25
CA ASP A 64 3.03 5.91 -1.26
C ASP A 64 3.92 5.61 -2.47
N PHE A 65 3.91 6.50 -3.47
CA PHE A 65 4.86 6.47 -4.56
C PHE A 65 6.16 7.15 -4.13
N TRP A 66 7.24 6.38 -4.12
CA TRP A 66 8.53 6.80 -3.57
C TRP A 66 9.70 6.37 -4.47
N ALA A 67 10.94 6.74 -4.11
CA ALA A 67 12.17 6.20 -4.70
C ALA A 67 13.32 6.24 -3.69
N ALA A 68 14.34 5.41 -3.88
CA ALA A 68 15.45 5.26 -2.94
C ALA A 68 16.31 6.52 -2.81
N TRP A 69 16.47 7.31 -3.87
CA TRP A 69 17.25 8.54 -3.88
C TRP A 69 16.51 9.77 -3.33
N CYS A 70 15.21 9.63 -3.02
CA CYS A 70 14.36 10.73 -2.59
C CYS A 70 14.48 10.97 -1.08
N GLY A 71 15.21 12.01 -0.67
CA GLY A 71 15.37 12.40 0.73
C GLY A 71 14.04 12.58 1.49
N PRO A 72 13.07 13.36 0.98
CA PRO A 72 11.75 13.48 1.62
C PRO A 72 11.01 12.16 1.77
N CYS A 73 11.16 11.22 0.83
CA CYS A 73 10.56 9.89 0.91
C CYS A 73 11.17 9.08 2.07
N GLN A 74 12.50 9.10 2.19
CA GLN A 74 13.20 8.46 3.31
C GLN A 74 12.76 9.03 4.67
N MET A 75 12.59 10.36 4.76
CA MET A 75 12.11 11.01 5.99
C MET A 75 10.66 10.64 6.33
N MET A 76 9.80 10.43 5.33
CA MET A 76 8.39 10.07 5.55
C MET A 76 8.21 8.58 5.88
N ALA A 77 9.12 7.70 5.46
CA ALA A 77 8.96 6.25 5.62
C ALA A 77 8.65 5.79 7.07
N PRO A 78 9.29 6.31 8.14
CA PRO A 78 8.92 5.97 9.51
C PRO A 78 7.48 6.41 9.87
N ALA A 79 7.06 7.59 9.42
CA ALA A 79 5.71 8.09 9.64
C ALA A 79 4.66 7.25 8.89
N PHE A 80 4.97 6.81 7.66
CA PHE A 80 4.11 5.92 6.89
C PHE A 80 3.96 4.55 7.57
N LYS A 81 5.05 3.98 8.09
CA LYS A 81 5.03 2.75 8.90
C LYS A 81 4.19 2.91 10.18
N GLN A 82 4.34 4.03 10.89
CA GLN A 82 3.54 4.34 12.07
C GLN A 82 2.04 4.46 11.73
N ALA A 83 1.71 5.13 10.63
CA ALA A 83 0.33 5.25 10.16
C ALA A 83 -0.28 3.88 9.82
N ALA A 84 0.49 2.98 9.21
CA ALA A 84 0.03 1.63 8.86
C ALA A 84 -0.42 0.85 10.10
N ALA A 85 0.33 0.96 11.21
CA ALA A 85 -0.06 0.38 12.49
C ALA A 85 -1.37 0.98 13.03
N GLN A 86 -1.57 2.29 12.90
CA GLN A 86 -2.76 2.97 13.42
C GLN A 86 -4.05 2.70 12.64
N VAL A 87 -3.95 2.38 11.34
CA VAL A 87 -5.11 2.10 10.48
C VAL A 87 -5.30 0.61 10.20
N GLN A 88 -4.59 -0.26 10.93
CA GLN A 88 -4.69 -1.70 10.81
C GLN A 88 -6.17 -2.17 10.78
N GLY A 89 -6.51 -2.98 9.77
CA GLY A 89 -7.87 -3.51 9.58
C GLY A 89 -8.89 -2.51 9.05
N ARG A 90 -8.52 -1.23 8.88
CA ARG A 90 -9.39 -0.15 8.39
C ARG A 90 -8.95 0.40 7.04
N ALA A 91 -7.67 0.32 6.73
CA ALA A 91 -7.09 0.63 5.42
C ALA A 91 -5.82 -0.19 5.21
N LEU A 92 -5.46 -0.45 3.95
CA LEU A 92 -4.15 -1.00 3.59
C LEU A 92 -3.22 0.14 3.20
N LEU A 93 -2.00 0.13 3.74
CA LEU A 93 -0.93 1.02 3.29
C LEU A 93 0.01 0.26 2.39
N VAL A 94 0.29 0.83 1.23
CA VAL A 94 1.11 0.24 0.17
C VAL A 94 2.20 1.22 -0.19
N LYS A 95 3.39 0.71 -0.50
CA LYS A 95 4.49 1.46 -1.08
C LYS A 95 4.75 0.96 -2.49
N VAL A 96 4.97 1.88 -3.42
CA VAL A 96 5.35 1.58 -4.80
C VAL A 96 6.62 2.36 -5.12
N ASN A 97 7.70 1.67 -5.46
CA ASN A 97 8.90 2.33 -5.95
C ASN A 97 8.65 2.80 -7.39
N SER A 98 8.63 4.10 -7.60
CA SER A 98 8.34 4.72 -8.91
C SER A 98 9.39 4.40 -9.98
N ASP A 99 10.65 4.14 -9.59
CA ASP A 99 11.72 3.73 -10.52
C ASP A 99 11.49 2.28 -11.01
N ASP A 100 11.06 1.39 -10.12
CA ASP A 100 10.87 -0.03 -10.42
C ASP A 100 9.46 -0.34 -10.98
N SER A 101 8.55 0.62 -10.93
CA SER A 101 7.15 0.49 -11.38
C SER A 101 6.73 1.64 -12.30
N PRO A 102 7.36 1.76 -13.49
CA PRO A 102 7.05 2.83 -14.44
C PRO A 102 5.63 2.74 -14.98
N GLY A 103 5.03 1.55 -15.06
CA GLY A 103 3.65 1.37 -15.52
C GLY A 103 2.65 2.02 -14.58
N LEU A 104 2.76 1.76 -13.28
CA LEU A 104 1.96 2.40 -12.24
C LEU A 104 2.23 3.91 -12.16
N SER A 105 3.50 4.32 -12.23
CA SER A 105 3.87 5.75 -12.24
C SER A 105 3.23 6.50 -13.39
N GLN A 106 3.23 5.93 -14.60
CA GLN A 106 2.56 6.50 -15.76
C GLN A 106 1.04 6.51 -15.59
N ARG A 107 0.45 5.37 -15.19
CA ARG A 107 -1.00 5.20 -15.01
C ARG A 107 -1.60 6.23 -14.06
N TYR A 108 -0.92 6.51 -12.95
CA TYR A 108 -1.38 7.47 -11.95
C TYR A 108 -0.78 8.87 -12.12
N GLY A 109 -0.03 9.12 -13.21
CA GLY A 109 0.53 10.42 -13.52
C GLY A 109 1.43 10.98 -12.40
N ILE A 110 2.33 10.15 -11.87
CA ILE A 110 3.27 10.55 -10.81
C ILE A 110 4.33 11.48 -11.40
N ARG A 111 4.33 12.75 -10.96
CA ARG A 111 5.26 13.80 -11.43
C ARG A 111 6.24 14.28 -10.36
N SER A 112 6.00 13.89 -9.11
CA SER A 112 6.81 14.25 -7.95
C SER A 112 6.67 13.16 -6.90
N ILE A 113 7.71 12.96 -6.09
CA ILE A 113 7.71 12.00 -4.98
C ILE A 113 8.20 12.67 -3.67
N PRO A 114 7.67 12.25 -2.50
CA PRO A 114 6.62 11.25 -2.37
C PRO A 114 5.25 11.80 -2.83
N THR A 115 4.42 10.92 -3.37
CA THR A 115 2.99 11.22 -3.65
C THR A 115 2.15 10.11 -3.05
N LEU A 116 1.19 10.50 -2.21
CA LEU A 116 0.21 9.62 -1.60
C LEU A 116 -1.09 9.63 -2.39
N LEU A 117 -1.59 8.45 -2.79
CA LEU A 117 -2.89 8.29 -3.45
C LEU A 117 -3.80 7.41 -2.60
N ARG A 118 -5.00 7.91 -2.29
CA ARG A 118 -6.05 7.07 -1.71
C ARG A 118 -6.90 6.49 -2.81
N LEU A 119 -7.00 5.17 -2.81
CA LEU A 119 -7.85 4.39 -3.70
C LEU A 119 -9.04 3.82 -2.93
N GLN A 120 -10.21 3.88 -3.54
CA GLN A 120 -11.43 3.21 -3.08
C GLN A 120 -12.00 2.40 -4.25
N GLY A 121 -12.06 1.07 -4.11
CA GLY A 121 -12.49 0.18 -5.21
C GLY A 121 -11.63 0.34 -6.47
N GLY A 122 -10.32 0.50 -6.29
CA GLY A 122 -9.35 0.68 -7.39
C GLY A 122 -9.36 2.06 -8.07
N ARG A 123 -10.16 3.02 -7.59
CA ARG A 123 -10.22 4.39 -8.14
C ARG A 123 -9.58 5.39 -7.21
N GLU A 124 -8.80 6.32 -7.77
CA GLU A 124 -8.26 7.45 -7.02
C GLU A 124 -9.39 8.36 -6.53
N VAL A 125 -9.42 8.62 -5.24
CA VAL A 125 -10.42 9.47 -4.58
C VAL A 125 -9.79 10.63 -3.79
N ALA A 126 -8.49 10.55 -3.50
CA ALA A 126 -7.73 11.66 -2.93
C ALA A 126 -6.24 11.53 -3.27
N ARG A 127 -5.54 12.67 -3.28
CA ARG A 127 -4.11 12.78 -3.57
C ARG A 127 -3.46 13.79 -2.62
N GLN A 128 -2.25 13.47 -2.17
CA GLN A 128 -1.37 14.39 -1.45
C GLN A 128 0.04 14.29 -2.03
N SER A 129 0.60 15.40 -2.48
CA SER A 129 2.00 15.47 -2.91
C SER A 129 2.89 16.01 -1.80
N GLY A 130 4.10 15.49 -1.69
CA GLY A 130 5.07 15.87 -0.67
C GLY A 130 4.93 15.09 0.64
N ALA A 131 6.01 15.13 1.44
CA ALA A 131 6.07 14.43 2.71
C ALA A 131 5.14 15.07 3.75
N VAL A 132 4.45 14.25 4.53
CA VAL A 132 3.52 14.67 5.58
C VAL A 132 3.70 13.83 6.85
N PRO A 133 3.32 14.34 8.04
CA PRO A 133 3.42 13.58 9.29
C PRO A 133 2.41 12.43 9.35
N ALA A 134 2.65 11.46 10.25
CA ALA A 134 1.82 10.26 10.41
C ALA A 134 0.33 10.56 10.60
N SER A 135 -0.02 11.62 11.34
CA SER A 135 -1.41 12.03 11.56
C SER A 135 -2.14 12.40 10.26
N ALA A 136 -1.47 13.08 9.34
CA ALA A 136 -2.02 13.42 8.03
C ALA A 136 -2.16 12.18 7.15
N ILE A 137 -1.21 11.24 7.21
CA ILE A 137 -1.27 9.96 6.49
C ILE A 137 -2.49 9.15 6.98
N VAL A 138 -2.71 9.07 8.30
CA VAL A 138 -3.87 8.41 8.91
C VAL A 138 -5.19 9.05 8.46
N ALA A 139 -5.27 10.39 8.53
CA ALA A 139 -6.45 11.13 8.11
C ALA A 139 -6.76 10.93 6.62
N LEU A 140 -5.72 10.89 5.78
CA LEU A 140 -5.87 10.61 4.35
C LEU A 140 -6.36 9.18 4.16
N ALA A 141 -5.71 8.16 4.73
CA ALA A 141 -6.03 6.74 4.57
C ALA A 141 -7.49 6.43 4.91
N LEU A 142 -7.99 6.97 6.03
CA LEU A 142 -9.34 6.72 6.53
C LEU A 142 -10.41 7.50 5.77
N GLY A 143 -10.01 8.46 4.94
CA GLY A 143 -10.89 9.47 4.38
C GLY A 143 -11.22 10.48 5.46
N SER A 144 -10.80 11.73 5.25
CA SER A 144 -11.37 12.84 6.01
C SER A 144 -12.84 12.88 5.63
N GLY A 145 -13.76 12.74 6.60
CA GLY A 145 -15.18 12.91 6.35
C GLY A 145 -15.38 14.19 5.55
N ALA A 146 -15.86 14.06 4.32
CA ALA A 146 -16.26 15.22 3.54
C ALA A 146 -17.22 16.02 4.42
N ARG A 147 -16.81 17.25 4.75
CA ARG A 147 -17.80 18.28 5.03
C ARG A 147 -18.45 18.65 3.71
#